data_AF-A0A1Q7GPE4-F1
#
_entry.id   AF-A0A1Q7GPE4-F1
#
_cell.length_a   1.000
_cell.length_b   1.000
_cell.length_c   1.000
_cell.angle_alpha   90.00
_cell.angle_beta   90.00
_cell.angle_gamma   90.00
#
_symmetry.space_group_name_H-M   'P 1'
#
loop_
_entity.id
_entity.type
_entity.pdbx_description
1 polymer ?
#
loop_
_entity_poly.entity_id
_entity_poly.type
_entity_poly.pdbx_seq_one_letter_code
_entity_poly.pdbx_strand_id
1 'polypeptide(L)'
;MTARSSVFSVLLLSVDPDLQAQLEQDLRKATHTLSITAAKDLASVPRAAAKRSFDGVILEMKRGHRNELAEVQRAVDPAHTFILAGSRAVLRSASGIVEAMANGHGRLSHSYRLEDYIESKLGDFVKEMKNGSARNLYPVLIRAVERPLITLALKETNGNQIQAAHLLGMNRNTLRKKITDLRIPIKREKARIV
;
A
#
# COMPACT_ATOMS: atom_id res chain seq x y z
N MET A 1 11.03 19.33 -12.52
CA MET A 1 10.80 18.00 -11.91
C MET A 1 12.17 17.37 -11.68
N THR A 2 12.71 17.49 -10.47
CA THR A 2 14.03 16.96 -10.11
C THR A 2 13.96 15.44 -10.02
N ALA A 3 14.80 14.75 -10.78
CA ALA A 3 14.92 13.31 -10.77
C ALA A 3 15.23 12.82 -9.35
N ARG A 4 14.36 12.01 -8.76
CA ARG A 4 14.64 11.34 -7.47
C ARG A 4 15.76 10.32 -7.69
N SER A 5 16.77 10.39 -6.82
CA SER A 5 17.92 9.48 -6.77
C SER A 5 17.46 8.03 -6.59
N SER A 6 18.17 7.09 -7.23
CA SER A 6 17.96 5.64 -7.24
C SER A 6 18.37 4.92 -5.93
N VAL A 7 18.36 5.63 -4.80
CA VAL A 7 18.88 5.17 -3.49
C VAL A 7 17.73 5.29 -2.48
N PHE A 8 17.38 4.22 -1.73
CA PHE A 8 16.44 4.36 -0.61
C PHE A 8 16.98 5.38 0.35
N SER A 9 16.13 6.24 0.89
CA SER A 9 16.45 6.94 2.12
C SER A 9 15.61 6.44 3.29
N VAL A 10 16.29 5.96 4.33
CA VAL A 10 15.66 5.52 5.58
C VAL A 10 16.08 6.45 6.72
N LEU A 11 15.11 6.93 7.48
CA LEU A 11 15.31 7.64 8.74
C LEU A 11 15.23 6.65 9.90
N LEU A 12 16.28 6.53 10.69
CA LEU A 12 16.33 5.70 11.89
C LEU A 12 16.23 6.58 13.14
N LEU A 13 15.18 6.36 13.93
CA LEU A 13 14.89 7.07 15.18
C LEU A 13 15.06 6.11 16.36
N SER A 14 16.17 6.28 17.07
CA SER A 14 16.53 5.50 18.24
C SER A 14 17.30 6.39 19.21
N VAL A 15 16.90 6.36 20.48
CA VAL A 15 17.64 7.00 21.58
C VAL A 15 18.76 6.09 22.11
N ASP A 16 18.73 4.80 21.78
CA ASP A 16 19.76 3.82 22.09
C ASP A 16 20.84 3.83 20.99
N PRO A 17 22.07 4.30 21.28
CA PRO A 17 23.14 4.39 20.30
C PRO A 17 23.67 3.02 19.86
N ASP A 18 23.60 2.01 20.73
CA ASP A 18 24.05 0.65 20.40
C ASP A 18 23.07 0.00 19.42
N LEU A 19 21.77 0.18 19.66
CA LEU A 19 20.73 -0.25 18.73
C LEU A 19 20.87 0.46 17.38
N GLN A 20 21.14 1.76 17.40
CA GLN A 20 21.33 2.55 16.19
C GLN A 20 22.51 2.04 15.36
N ALA A 21 23.68 1.86 16.00
CA ALA A 21 24.88 1.35 15.35
C ALA A 21 24.66 -0.06 14.78
N GLN A 22 23.98 -0.93 15.53
CA GLN A 22 23.68 -2.29 15.10
C GLN A 22 22.75 -2.32 13.88
N LEU A 23 21.63 -1.58 13.93
CA LEU A 23 20.69 -1.50 12.80
C LEU A 23 21.34 -0.86 11.57
N GLU A 24 22.17 0.18 11.76
CA GLU A 24 22.95 0.76 10.67
C GLU A 24 23.88 -0.28 10.03
N GLN A 25 24.57 -1.07 10.85
CA GLN A 25 25.46 -2.12 10.37
C GLN A 25 24.69 -3.21 9.61
N ASP A 26 23.57 -3.67 10.15
CA ASP A 26 22.75 -4.73 9.55
C ASP A 26 22.18 -4.28 8.20
N LEU A 27 21.64 -3.05 8.13
CA LEU A 27 21.08 -2.47 6.90
C LEU A 27 22.15 -2.16 5.84
N ARG A 28 23.38 -1.77 6.25
CA ARG A 28 24.49 -1.54 5.30
C ARG A 28 25.09 -2.82 4.73
N LYS A 29 25.09 -3.91 5.51
CA LYS A 29 25.53 -5.23 5.02
C LYS A 29 24.58 -5.81 3.98
N ALA A 30 23.29 -5.53 4.15
CA ALA A 30 22.20 -6.02 3.34
C ALA A 30 22.16 -5.42 1.92
N THR A 31 22.56 -4.16 1.73
CA THR A 31 22.46 -3.52 0.41
C THR A 31 23.34 -2.27 0.25
N HIS A 32 23.87 -2.06 -0.96
CA HIS A 32 24.70 -0.90 -1.31
C HIS A 32 23.89 0.33 -1.75
N THR A 33 22.56 0.20 -1.90
CA THR A 33 21.67 1.24 -2.45
C THR A 33 20.80 1.92 -1.39
N LEU A 34 21.21 1.88 -0.13
CA LEU A 34 20.45 2.41 1.01
C LEU A 34 21.22 3.53 1.71
N SER A 35 20.60 4.69 1.80
CA SER A 35 21.06 5.87 2.53
C SER A 35 20.37 5.93 3.88
N ILE A 36 21.13 5.74 4.95
CA ILE A 36 20.62 5.79 6.33
C ILE A 36 20.88 7.17 6.92
N THR A 37 19.85 7.79 7.46
CA THR A 37 19.95 8.98 8.31
C THR A 37 19.53 8.60 9.71
N ALA A 38 20.38 8.82 10.70
CA ALA A 38 20.00 8.56 12.07
C ALA A 38 19.68 9.87 12.82
N ALA A 39 18.67 9.80 13.67
CA ALA A 39 18.23 10.89 14.53
C ALA A 39 17.99 10.35 15.94
N LYS A 40 18.49 11.09 16.93
CA LYS A 40 18.48 10.70 18.35
C LYS A 40 17.21 11.11 19.07
N ASP A 41 16.45 12.03 18.49
CA ASP A 41 15.24 12.58 19.09
C ASP A 41 14.17 12.81 18.03
N LEU A 42 12.92 12.88 18.48
CA LEU A 42 11.79 13.15 17.60
C LEU A 42 11.74 14.62 17.15
N ALA A 43 12.31 15.53 17.95
CA ALA A 43 12.35 16.97 17.66
C ALA A 43 13.18 17.30 16.40
N SER A 44 14.12 16.44 16.03
CA SER A 44 14.92 16.58 14.82
C SER A 44 14.23 16.05 13.56
N VAL A 45 13.15 15.28 13.68
CA VAL A 45 12.42 14.66 12.56
C VAL A 45 11.88 15.70 11.57
N PRO A 46 11.17 16.77 11.98
CA PRO A 46 10.67 17.76 11.03
C PRO A 46 11.78 18.48 10.28
N ARG A 47 12.91 18.77 10.96
CA ARG A 47 14.08 19.40 10.33
C ARG A 47 14.78 18.46 9.35
N ALA A 48 14.83 17.16 9.65
CA ALA A 48 15.39 16.16 8.74
C ALA A 48 14.49 15.96 7.51
N ALA A 49 13.18 15.83 7.72
CA ALA A 49 12.17 15.66 6.68
C ALA A 49 12.03 16.90 5.77
N ALA A 50 12.27 18.10 6.29
CA ALA A 50 12.32 19.33 5.48
C ALA A 50 13.54 19.37 4.54
N LYS A 51 14.64 18.69 4.88
CA LYS A 51 15.88 18.68 4.08
C LYS A 51 15.88 17.58 3.03
N ARG A 52 15.21 16.44 3.28
CA ARG A 52 15.12 15.32 2.35
C ARG A 52 13.83 14.52 2.56
N SER A 53 13.32 13.92 1.49
CA SER A 53 12.28 12.90 1.59
C SER A 53 12.88 11.57 2.04
N PHE A 54 12.14 10.84 2.88
CA PHE A 54 12.48 9.48 3.28
C PHE A 54 11.47 8.50 2.67
N ASP A 55 11.95 7.38 2.18
CA ASP A 55 11.11 6.28 1.72
C ASP A 55 10.65 5.41 2.90
N GLY A 56 11.42 5.41 4.00
CA GLY A 56 11.11 4.69 5.23
C GLY A 56 11.50 5.43 6.51
N VAL A 57 10.71 5.25 7.56
CA VAL A 57 11.07 5.66 8.93
C VAL A 57 11.02 4.44 9.85
N ILE A 58 12.13 4.18 10.55
CA ILE A 58 12.23 3.16 11.59
C ILE A 58 12.23 3.87 12.94
N LEU A 59 11.27 3.55 13.81
CA LEU A 59 11.07 4.20 15.10
C LEU A 59 11.13 3.18 16.23
N GLU A 60 12.10 3.34 17.14
CA GLU A 60 12.12 2.59 18.40
C GLU A 60 11.06 3.17 19.36
N MET A 61 10.05 2.37 19.70
CA MET A 61 9.01 2.76 20.65
C MET A 61 9.39 2.35 22.08
N LYS A 62 9.45 3.34 22.98
CA LYS A 62 9.54 3.09 24.42
C LYS A 62 8.16 3.01 25.07
N ARG A 63 8.04 2.20 26.13
CA ARG A 63 6.82 2.15 26.96
C ARG A 63 6.56 3.56 27.53
N GLY A 64 5.32 4.05 27.37
CA GLY A 64 4.89 5.36 27.86
C GLY A 64 4.88 6.51 26.84
N HIS A 65 5.45 6.31 25.64
CA HIS A 65 5.58 7.38 24.64
C HIS A 65 4.61 7.19 23.46
N ARG A 66 3.30 7.28 23.75
CA ARG A 66 2.23 6.99 22.77
C ARG A 66 2.12 7.98 21.61
N ASN A 67 2.65 9.19 21.75
CA ASN A 67 2.50 10.26 20.74
C ASN A 67 3.61 10.30 19.68
N GLU A 68 4.67 9.50 19.83
CA GLU A 68 5.83 9.57 18.91
C GLU A 68 5.45 9.21 17.47
N LEU A 69 4.62 8.17 17.31
CA LEU A 69 4.14 7.76 16.00
C LEU A 69 3.33 8.86 15.31
N ALA A 70 2.48 9.57 16.05
CA ALA A 70 1.64 10.65 15.52
C ALA A 70 2.46 11.87 15.10
N GLU A 71 3.59 12.14 15.76
CA GLU A 71 4.52 13.21 15.37
C GLU A 71 5.30 12.86 14.10
N VAL A 72 5.78 11.62 13.98
CA VAL A 72 6.43 11.15 12.76
C VAL A 72 5.46 11.20 11.58
N GLN A 73 4.22 10.71 11.76
CA GLN A 73 3.17 10.75 10.72
C GLN A 73 2.85 12.17 10.24
N ARG A 74 2.97 13.19 11.10
CA ARG A 74 2.79 14.59 10.74
C ARG A 74 3.99 15.18 10.00
N ALA A 75 5.18 14.62 10.21
CA ALA A 75 6.43 15.13 9.67
C ALA A 75 6.81 14.50 8.32
N VAL A 76 6.21 13.37 7.94
CA VAL A 76 6.52 12.65 6.69
C VAL A 76 5.29 12.53 5.79
N ASP A 77 5.51 12.25 4.51
CA ASP A 77 4.43 12.04 3.54
C ASP A 77 3.94 10.59 3.62
N PRO A 78 2.75 10.31 4.19
CA PRO A 78 2.27 8.95 4.37
C PRO A 78 1.96 8.24 3.05
N ALA A 79 1.83 8.97 1.93
CA ALA A 79 1.61 8.36 0.62
C ALA A 79 2.89 7.72 0.04
N HIS A 80 4.07 8.10 0.54
CA HIS A 80 5.36 7.68 -0.02
C HIS A 80 6.38 7.22 1.03
N THR A 81 6.04 7.29 2.31
CA THR A 81 6.93 6.91 3.41
C THR A 81 6.29 5.79 4.24
N PHE A 82 6.91 4.61 4.29
CA PHE A 82 6.48 3.57 5.24
C PHE A 82 7.04 3.87 6.63
N ILE A 83 6.30 3.52 7.68
CA ILE A 83 6.73 3.69 9.06
C ILE A 83 6.75 2.32 9.75
N LEU A 84 7.92 1.92 10.22
CA LEU A 84 8.14 0.73 11.02
C LEU A 84 8.43 1.16 12.46
N ALA A 85 7.45 1.00 13.35
CA ALA A 85 7.59 1.36 14.76
C ALA A 85 7.51 0.12 15.65
N GLY A 86 8.43 -0.04 16.61
CA GLY A 86 8.42 -1.22 17.46
C GLY A 86 9.48 -1.21 18.55
N SER A 87 9.46 -2.26 19.38
CA SER A 87 10.51 -2.47 20.39
C SER A 87 11.82 -2.88 19.74
N ARG A 88 12.93 -2.73 20.46
CA ARG A 88 14.26 -3.20 20.04
C ARG A 88 14.28 -4.61 19.47
N ALA A 89 13.50 -5.55 20.02
CA ALA A 89 13.41 -6.92 19.51
C ALA A 89 12.70 -6.98 18.14
N VAL A 90 11.60 -6.27 17.98
CA VAL A 90 10.82 -6.21 16.73
C VAL A 90 11.63 -5.56 15.62
N LEU A 91 12.30 -4.44 15.91
CA LEU A 91 13.09 -3.72 14.91
C LEU A 91 14.28 -4.55 14.40
N ARG A 92 14.92 -5.34 15.26
CA ARG A 92 15.98 -6.27 14.83
C ARG A 92 15.47 -7.35 13.90
N SER A 93 14.30 -7.93 14.18
CA SER A 93 13.71 -8.95 13.30
C SER A 93 13.19 -8.36 11.99
N ALA A 94 12.82 -7.08 11.98
CA ALA A 94 12.26 -6.40 10.83
C ALA A 94 13.31 -5.76 9.90
N SER A 95 14.60 -5.79 10.23
CA SER A 95 15.68 -5.30 9.36
C SER A 95 15.67 -5.98 7.99
N GLY A 96 15.41 -7.30 7.95
CA GLY A 96 15.26 -8.07 6.70
C GLY A 96 14.05 -7.63 5.85
N ILE A 97 13.02 -7.04 6.47
CA ILE A 97 11.86 -6.48 5.73
C ILE A 97 12.27 -5.17 5.06
N VAL A 98 12.97 -4.30 5.78
CA VAL A 98 13.51 -3.03 5.23
C VAL A 98 14.50 -3.31 4.11
N GLU A 99 15.31 -4.36 4.24
CA GLU A 99 16.19 -4.86 3.19
C GLU A 99 15.41 -5.35 1.96
N ALA A 100 14.41 -6.21 2.14
CA ALA A 100 13.59 -6.71 1.03
C ALA A 100 12.87 -5.57 0.29
N MET A 101 12.46 -4.54 1.03
CA MET A 101 11.89 -3.31 0.48
C MET A 101 12.94 -2.49 -0.28
N ALA A 102 14.15 -2.38 0.25
CA ALA A 102 15.22 -1.63 -0.37
C ALA A 102 15.78 -2.31 -1.63
N ASN A 103 15.98 -3.62 -1.60
CA ASN A 103 16.35 -4.38 -2.79
C ASN A 103 15.26 -4.37 -3.88
N GLY A 104 14.06 -3.91 -3.52
CA GLY A 104 12.93 -3.67 -4.41
C GLY A 104 12.59 -2.20 -4.61
N HIS A 105 13.54 -1.24 -4.74
CA HIS A 105 13.24 0.20 -4.97
C HIS A 105 12.34 0.59 -6.15
N GLY A 106 11.91 -0.35 -6.99
CA GLY A 106 10.77 -0.15 -7.91
C GLY A 106 9.44 -0.69 -7.37
N ARG A 107 9.47 -1.65 -6.43
CA ARG A 107 8.36 -2.47 -5.95
C ARG A 107 7.52 -1.87 -4.83
N LEU A 108 7.99 -0.91 -4.02
CA LEU A 108 7.10 -0.33 -2.99
C LEU A 108 6.01 0.56 -3.60
N SER A 109 6.33 1.34 -4.63
CA SER A 109 5.31 2.05 -5.42
C SER A 109 4.43 1.09 -6.21
N HIS A 110 5.01 0.03 -6.80
CA HIS A 110 4.28 -0.98 -7.55
C HIS A 110 3.38 -1.85 -6.65
N SER A 111 3.80 -2.22 -5.45
CA SER A 111 3.05 -3.10 -4.56
C SER A 111 1.73 -2.49 -4.03
N TYR A 112 1.50 -1.19 -4.23
CA TYR A 112 0.22 -0.52 -3.97
C TYR A 112 -0.58 -0.17 -5.24
N ARG A 113 -0.05 -0.45 -6.44
CA ARG A 113 -0.82 -0.30 -7.67
C ARG A 113 -1.77 -1.48 -7.78
N LEU A 114 -2.99 -1.19 -8.21
CA LEU A 114 -3.99 -2.23 -8.42
C LEU A 114 -3.50 -3.23 -9.48
N GLU A 115 -2.75 -2.76 -10.47
CA GLU A 115 -2.18 -3.58 -11.53
C GLU A 115 -1.26 -4.68 -10.99
N ASP A 116 -0.33 -4.35 -10.11
CA ASP A 116 0.64 -5.31 -9.56
C ASP A 116 -0.04 -6.32 -8.61
N TYR A 117 -1.01 -5.86 -7.81
CA TYR A 117 -1.81 -6.76 -6.97
C TYR A 117 -2.61 -7.75 -7.82
N ILE A 118 -3.23 -7.27 -8.91
CA ILE A 118 -3.95 -8.11 -9.87
C ILE A 118 -2.98 -9.06 -10.57
N GLU A 119 -1.83 -8.59 -11.06
CA GLU A 119 -0.85 -9.41 -11.76
C GLU A 119 -0.35 -10.56 -10.87
N SER A 120 -0.02 -10.27 -9.61
CA SER A 120 0.39 -11.29 -8.65
C SER A 120 -0.69 -12.36 -8.44
N LYS A 121 -1.95 -11.95 -8.20
CA LYS A 121 -3.05 -12.90 -7.93
C LYS A 121 -3.49 -13.67 -9.17
N LEU A 122 -3.50 -13.03 -10.34
CA LEU A 122 -3.82 -13.69 -11.60
C LEU A 122 -2.71 -14.66 -12.02
N GLY A 123 -1.44 -14.35 -11.75
CA GLY A 123 -0.31 -15.21 -12.08
C GLY A 123 -0.42 -16.61 -11.46
N ASP A 124 -0.82 -16.68 -10.18
CA ASP A 124 -1.03 -17.96 -9.50
C ASP A 124 -2.21 -18.74 -10.09
N PHE A 125 -3.33 -18.04 -10.34
CA PHE A 125 -4.53 -18.67 -10.89
C PHE A 125 -4.33 -19.17 -12.33
N VAL A 126 -3.60 -18.43 -13.17
CA VAL A 126 -3.26 -18.84 -14.54
C VAL A 126 -2.37 -20.09 -14.52
N LYS A 127 -1.39 -20.17 -13.60
CA LYS A 127 -0.53 -21.35 -13.46
C LYS A 127 -1.33 -22.58 -13.04
N GLU A 128 -2.22 -22.43 -12.07
CA GLU A 128 -3.07 -23.51 -11.57
C GLU A 128 -4.05 -23.99 -12.66
N MET A 129 -4.69 -23.06 -13.37
CA MET A 129 -5.59 -23.35 -14.49
C MET A 129 -4.88 -23.90 -15.74
N LYS A 130 -3.58 -23.66 -15.94
CA LYS A 130 -2.80 -24.31 -17.00
C LYS A 130 -2.59 -25.80 -16.71
N ASN A 131 -2.48 -26.15 -15.42
CA ASN A 131 -2.23 -27.51 -14.96
C ASN A 131 -3.53 -28.32 -14.84
N GLY A 132 -4.67 -27.67 -14.58
CA GLY A 132 -6.00 -28.26 -14.67
C GLY A 132 -6.59 -28.11 -16.09
N SER A 133 -7.40 -29.04 -16.58
CA SER A 133 -7.94 -29.01 -17.97
C SER A 133 -9.03 -27.93 -18.21
N ALA A 134 -9.07 -26.86 -17.41
CA ALA A 134 -10.10 -25.84 -17.44
C ALA A 134 -9.97 -24.92 -18.66
N ARG A 135 -11.03 -24.86 -19.49
CA ARG A 135 -11.13 -23.93 -20.64
C ARG A 135 -11.92 -22.68 -20.24
N ASN A 136 -11.71 -21.58 -20.96
CA ASN A 136 -12.44 -20.30 -20.81
C ASN A 136 -12.08 -19.47 -19.55
N LEU A 137 -10.78 -19.31 -19.27
CA LEU A 137 -10.29 -18.51 -18.15
C LEU A 137 -10.75 -17.03 -18.20
N TYR A 138 -10.63 -16.40 -19.37
CA TYR A 138 -10.96 -14.99 -19.56
C TYR A 138 -12.37 -14.61 -19.07
N PRO A 139 -13.47 -15.24 -19.53
CA PRO A 139 -14.81 -14.90 -19.06
C PRO A 139 -15.04 -15.23 -17.58
N VAL A 140 -14.29 -16.15 -16.97
CA VAL A 140 -14.35 -16.39 -15.52
C VAL A 140 -13.76 -15.20 -14.75
N LEU A 141 -12.55 -14.77 -15.13
CA LEU A 141 -11.86 -13.65 -14.49
C LEU A 141 -12.60 -12.32 -14.67
N ILE A 142 -13.04 -12.02 -15.90
CA ILE A 142 -13.77 -10.78 -16.17
C ILE A 142 -15.05 -10.71 -15.33
N ARG A 143 -15.79 -11.82 -15.19
CA ARG A 143 -16.97 -11.86 -14.30
C ARG A 143 -16.59 -11.65 -12.83
N ALA A 144 -15.47 -12.21 -12.37
CA ALA A 144 -14.99 -12.06 -11.01
C ALA A 144 -14.60 -10.61 -10.68
N VAL A 145 -14.13 -9.84 -11.65
CA VAL A 145 -13.76 -8.42 -11.49
C VAL A 145 -14.97 -7.49 -11.70
N GLU A 146 -15.77 -7.69 -12.75
CA GLU A 146 -16.88 -6.79 -13.08
C GLU A 146 -17.99 -6.83 -12.03
N ARG A 147 -18.29 -8.00 -11.47
CA ARG A 147 -19.38 -8.15 -10.50
C ARG A 147 -19.18 -7.29 -9.24
N PRO A 148 -18.04 -7.34 -8.53
CA PRO A 148 -17.81 -6.47 -7.38
C PRO A 148 -17.72 -5.00 -7.78
N LEU A 149 -17.06 -4.66 -8.88
CA LEU A 149 -16.96 -3.27 -9.35
C LEU A 149 -18.33 -2.63 -9.57
N ILE A 150 -19.23 -3.31 -10.30
CA ILE A 150 -20.58 -2.82 -10.55
C ILE A 150 -21.42 -2.78 -9.26
N THR A 151 -21.26 -3.77 -8.38
CA THR A 151 -21.97 -3.82 -7.10
C THR A 151 -21.61 -2.61 -6.22
N LEU A 152 -20.32 -2.27 -6.15
CA LEU A 152 -19.84 -1.11 -5.40
C LEU A 152 -20.33 0.20 -6.00
N ALA A 153 -20.25 0.36 -7.33
CA ALA A 153 -20.78 1.56 -7.99
C ALA A 153 -22.29 1.74 -7.77
N LEU A 154 -23.07 0.66 -7.79
CA LEU A 154 -24.49 0.71 -7.45
C LEU A 154 -24.71 1.06 -5.98
N LYS A 155 -23.88 0.57 -5.05
CA LYS A 155 -23.96 0.93 -3.64
C LYS A 155 -23.69 2.41 -3.41
N GLU A 156 -22.60 2.94 -3.97
CA GLU A 156 -22.22 4.35 -3.85
C GLU A 156 -23.26 5.31 -4.45
N THR A 157 -24.09 4.81 -5.37
CA THR A 157 -25.16 5.57 -6.02
C THR A 157 -26.56 5.18 -5.54
N ASN A 158 -26.67 4.46 -4.42
CA ASN A 158 -27.94 4.02 -3.82
C ASN A 158 -28.88 3.27 -4.79
N GLY A 159 -28.30 2.50 -5.70
CA GLY A 159 -29.00 1.75 -6.74
C GLY A 159 -29.44 2.58 -7.95
N ASN A 160 -29.01 3.85 -8.05
CA ASN A 160 -29.28 4.68 -9.21
C ASN A 160 -28.39 4.28 -10.39
N GLN A 161 -28.96 3.49 -11.30
CA GLN A 161 -28.24 2.96 -12.47
C GLN A 161 -27.75 4.04 -13.44
N ILE A 162 -28.37 5.21 -13.50
CA ILE A 162 -27.90 6.30 -14.38
C ILE A 162 -26.61 6.89 -13.80
N GLN A 163 -26.61 7.19 -12.50
CA GLN A 163 -25.43 7.69 -11.79
C GLN A 163 -24.31 6.64 -11.75
N ALA A 164 -24.63 5.37 -11.49
CA ALA A 164 -23.66 4.28 -11.51
C ALA A 164 -23.02 4.13 -12.90
N ALA A 165 -23.81 4.21 -13.97
CA ALA A 165 -23.31 4.11 -15.34
C ALA A 165 -22.37 5.29 -15.67
N HIS A 166 -22.72 6.50 -15.23
CA HIS A 166 -21.86 7.67 -15.37
C HIS A 166 -20.56 7.52 -14.57
N LEU A 167 -20.63 7.07 -13.30
CA LEU A 167 -19.47 6.81 -12.44
C LEU A 167 -18.52 5.77 -13.06
N LEU A 168 -19.08 4.71 -13.66
CA LEU A 168 -18.33 3.67 -14.34
C LEU A 168 -17.87 4.05 -15.76
N GLY A 169 -18.29 5.22 -16.27
CA GLY A 169 -17.94 5.66 -17.62
C GLY A 169 -18.52 4.77 -18.73
N MET A 170 -19.70 4.16 -18.53
CA MET A 170 -20.32 3.30 -19.52
C MET A 170 -21.78 3.66 -19.80
N ASN A 171 -22.30 3.18 -20.94
CA ASN A 171 -23.71 3.36 -21.27
C ASN A 171 -24.62 2.64 -20.25
N ARG A 172 -25.69 3.31 -19.81
CA ARG A 172 -26.69 2.73 -18.88
C ARG A 172 -27.31 1.43 -19.37
N ASN A 173 -27.53 1.27 -20.68
CA ASN A 173 -28.06 0.02 -21.23
C ASN A 173 -27.04 -1.12 -21.11
N THR A 174 -25.75 -0.83 -21.29
CA THR A 174 -24.67 -1.79 -21.05
C THR A 174 -24.60 -2.18 -19.59
N LEU A 175 -24.68 -1.21 -18.67
CA LEU A 175 -24.71 -1.48 -17.24
C LEU A 175 -25.92 -2.37 -16.87
N ARG A 176 -27.11 -2.06 -17.40
CA ARG A 176 -28.33 -2.85 -17.16
C ARG A 176 -28.15 -4.30 -17.60
N LYS A 177 -27.58 -4.52 -18.79
CA LYS A 177 -27.31 -5.88 -19.30
C LYS A 177 -26.32 -6.60 -18.38
N LYS A 178 -25.20 -5.95 -18.01
CA LYS A 178 -24.20 -6.53 -17.10
C LYS A 178 -24.77 -6.88 -15.73
N ILE A 179 -25.66 -6.07 -15.16
CA ILE A 179 -26.33 -6.38 -13.89
C ILE A 179 -27.13 -7.68 -13.98
N THR A 180 -27.89 -7.88 -15.07
CA THR A 180 -28.65 -9.11 -15.30
C THR A 180 -27.72 -10.31 -15.51
N ASP A 181 -26.74 -10.18 -16.40
CA ASP A 181 -25.82 -11.27 -16.76
C ASP A 181 -24.97 -11.74 -15.56
N LEU A 182 -24.57 -10.80 -14.69
CA LEU A 182 -23.77 -11.06 -13.49
C LEU A 182 -24.63 -11.35 -12.24
N ARG A 183 -25.97 -11.34 -12.36
CA ARG A 183 -26.93 -11.57 -11.28
C ARG A 183 -26.64 -10.71 -10.05
N ILE A 184 -26.49 -9.40 -10.26
CA ILE A 184 -26.21 -8.44 -9.19
C ILE A 184 -27.55 -7.99 -8.56
N PRO A 185 -27.75 -8.19 -7.24
CA PRO A 185 -28.98 -7.76 -6.58
C PRO A 185 -29.00 -6.23 -6.44
N ILE A 186 -30.08 -5.59 -6.91
CA ILE A 186 -30.27 -4.16 -6.74
C ILE A 186 -31.21 -3.93 -5.56
N LYS A 187 -30.67 -3.60 -4.39
CA LYS A 187 -31.48 -3.07 -3.29
C LYS A 187 -31.61 -1.55 -3.49
N ARG A 188 -32.83 -1.09 -3.75
CA ARG A 188 -33.15 0.33 -3.64
C ARG A 188 -33.40 0.62 -2.17
N GLU A 189 -32.54 1.40 -1.53
CA GLU A 189 -32.92 2.03 -0.27
C GLU A 189 -34.06 3.00 -0.58
N LYS A 190 -35.26 2.71 -0.07
CA LYS A 190 -36.36 3.66 -0.12
C LYS A 190 -35.88 4.90 0.62
N ALA A 191 -35.91 6.05 -0.03
CA ALA A 191 -35.70 7.33 0.64
C ALA A 191 -36.61 7.36 1.87
N ARG A 192 -36.00 7.38 3.06
CA ARG A 192 -36.72 7.61 4.30
C ARG A 192 -37.18 9.07 4.21
N ILE A 193 -38.43 9.27 3.78
CA ILE A 193 -39.10 10.56 3.88
C ILE A 193 -39.18 10.84 5.37
N VAL A 194 -38.41 11.83 5.82
CA VAL A 194 -38.48 12.43 7.16
C VAL A 194 -39.48 13.55 7.11
#